data_AF-A0A432QBC2-F1
#
_entry.id   AF-A0A432QBC2-F1
#
_cell.length_a   1.000
_cell.length_b   1.000
_cell.length_c   1.000
_cell.angle_alpha   90.00
_cell.angle_beta   90.00
_cell.angle_gamma   90.00
#
_symmetry.space_group_name_H-M   'P 1'
#
loop_
_entity.id
_entity.type
_entity.pdbx_description
1 polymer ?
#
loop_
_entity_poly.entity_id
_entity_poly.type
_entity_poly.pdbx_seq_one_letter_code
_entity_poly.pdbx_strand_id
1 'polypeptide(L)'
;MWKKISILLEMIKFKHTVFAMPFALMGAFLAGRGVPSLRVFLLVVLAMVGARTCAMGFNRIVDRRFDAANPRTKNRAIPAGAVSLAESWAMVILSGGLFFLACYFLNPMALAIAPFALALTLIYSLTKRFTWLCHL
;
A
#
# COMPACT_ATOMS: atom_id res chain seq x y z
N MET A 1 3.33 -19.37 -13.86
CA MET A 1 2.41 -18.62 -12.97
C MET A 1 3.00 -18.36 -11.58
N TRP A 2 3.53 -19.38 -10.88
CA TRP A 2 4.08 -19.22 -9.52
C TRP A 2 5.26 -18.23 -9.39
N LYS A 3 6.17 -18.19 -10.38
CA LYS A 3 7.25 -17.17 -10.42
C LYS A 3 6.71 -15.74 -10.52
N LYS A 4 5.66 -15.49 -11.32
CA LYS A 4 5.03 -14.15 -11.43
C LYS A 4 4.37 -13.71 -10.12
N ILE A 5 3.70 -14.64 -9.43
CA ILE A 5 3.10 -14.38 -8.11
C ILE A 5 4.17 -14.09 -7.06
N SER A 6 5.27 -14.86 -7.04
CA SER A 6 6.40 -14.59 -6.15
C SER A 6 7.00 -13.21 -6.41
N ILE A 7 7.19 -12.83 -7.67
CA ILE A 7 7.69 -11.50 -8.05
C ILE A 7 6.72 -10.40 -7.62
N LEU A 8 5.40 -10.61 -7.76
CA LEU A 8 4.36 -9.68 -7.27
C LEU A 8 4.41 -9.54 -5.75
N LEU A 9 4.46 -10.63 -4.99
CA LEU A 9 4.53 -10.61 -3.52
C LEU A 9 5.82 -9.94 -3.02
N GLU A 10 6.93 -10.15 -3.73
CA GLU A 10 8.21 -9.49 -3.47
C GLU A 10 8.18 -8.01 -3.88
N MET A 11 7.42 -7.66 -4.92
CA MET A 11 7.10 -6.29 -5.32
C MET A 11 6.37 -5.53 -4.21
N ILE A 12 5.42 -6.21 -3.57
CA ILE A 12 4.61 -5.68 -2.48
C ILE A 12 5.41 -5.64 -1.17
N LYS A 13 6.63 -6.23 -1.13
CA LYS A 13 7.41 -6.38 0.10
C LYS A 13 6.50 -6.83 1.26
N PHE A 14 5.70 -7.88 1.06
CA PHE A 14 4.67 -8.30 2.03
C PHE A 14 5.23 -8.47 3.46
N LYS A 15 6.48 -8.93 3.58
CA LYS A 15 7.24 -9.01 4.84
C LYS A 15 7.30 -7.67 5.60
N HIS A 16 7.32 -6.53 4.90
CA HIS A 16 7.35 -5.20 5.50
C HIS A 16 5.98 -4.74 6.01
N THR A 17 4.89 -5.29 5.48
CA THR A 17 3.54 -5.03 6.02
C THR A 17 3.43 -5.52 7.45
N VAL A 18 4.13 -6.62 7.78
CA VAL A 18 4.20 -7.16 9.15
C VAL A 18 4.78 -6.17 10.15
N PHE A 19 5.79 -5.38 9.77
CA PHE A 19 6.36 -4.36 10.65
C PHE A 19 5.46 -3.15 10.88
N ALA A 20 4.53 -2.89 9.95
CA ALA A 20 3.57 -1.80 10.11
C ALA A 20 2.32 -2.24 10.92
N MET A 21 2.06 -3.55 11.04
CA MET A 21 0.87 -4.08 11.72
C MET A 21 0.73 -3.67 13.19
N PRO A 22 1.79 -3.66 14.01
CA PRO A 22 1.70 -3.22 15.40
C PRO A 22 1.12 -1.81 15.54
N PHE A 23 1.44 -0.88 14.64
CA PHE A 23 0.96 0.51 14.72
C PHE A 23 -0.55 0.62 14.50
N ALA A 24 -1.08 -0.05 13.48
CA ALA A 24 -2.52 -0.02 13.22
C ALA A 24 -3.31 -0.77 14.31
N LEU A 25 -2.75 -1.89 14.81
CA LEU A 25 -3.35 -2.63 15.90
C LEU A 25 -3.34 -1.80 17.19
N MET A 26 -2.25 -1.12 17.54
CA MET A 26 -2.24 -0.19 18.68
C MET A 26 -3.36 0.85 18.59
N GLY A 27 -3.58 1.43 17.39
CA GLY A 27 -4.71 2.32 17.15
C GLY A 27 -6.08 1.67 17.40
N ALA A 28 -6.27 0.43 16.97
CA ALA A 28 -7.50 -0.33 17.21
C ALA A 28 -7.72 -0.65 18.69
N PHE A 29 -6.67 -1.02 19.43
CA PHE A 29 -6.73 -1.27 20.88
C PHE A 29 -7.08 0.01 21.66
N LEU A 30 -6.45 1.14 21.30
CA LEU A 30 -6.73 2.43 21.92
C LEU A 30 -8.16 2.91 21.65
N ALA A 31 -8.62 2.79 20.40
CA ALA A 31 -9.98 3.18 20.02
C ALA A 31 -11.06 2.30 20.68
N GLY A 32 -10.79 0.99 20.80
CA GLY A 32 -11.71 0.04 21.44
C GLY A 32 -11.66 0.04 22.97
N ARG A 33 -10.71 0.76 23.60
CA ARG A 33 -10.40 0.71 25.05
C ARG A 33 -10.30 -0.73 25.57
N GLY A 34 -9.69 -1.61 24.77
CA GLY A 34 -9.67 -3.05 25.04
C GLY A 34 -9.21 -3.86 23.84
N VAL A 35 -9.30 -5.18 23.94
CA VAL A 35 -8.91 -6.08 22.85
C VAL A 35 -9.94 -5.98 21.72
N PRO A 36 -9.55 -5.59 20.49
CA PRO A 36 -10.46 -5.54 19.37
C PRO A 36 -11.01 -6.94 19.06
N SER A 37 -12.28 -7.02 18.66
CA SER A 37 -12.87 -8.29 18.23
C SER A 37 -12.12 -8.87 17.04
N LEU A 38 -12.14 -10.20 16.88
CA LEU A 38 -11.46 -10.89 15.77
C LEU A 38 -11.87 -10.32 14.41
N ARG A 39 -13.13 -9.89 14.26
CA ARG A 39 -13.62 -9.22 13.06
C ARG A 39 -12.90 -7.90 12.80
N VAL A 40 -12.80 -7.03 13.82
CA VAL A 40 -12.10 -5.74 13.70
C VAL A 40 -10.62 -5.97 13.40
N PHE A 41 -9.99 -6.93 14.08
CA PHE A 41 -8.61 -7.31 13.82
C PHE A 41 -8.37 -7.69 12.36
N LEU A 42 -9.19 -8.61 11.81
CA LEU A 42 -9.06 -9.05 10.42
C LEU A 42 -9.30 -7.92 9.42
N LEU A 43 -10.28 -7.04 9.68
CA LEU A 43 -10.56 -5.90 8.82
C LEU A 43 -9.42 -4.87 8.84
N VAL A 44 -8.82 -4.60 10.00
CA VAL A 44 -7.67 -3.70 10.12
C VAL A 44 -6.47 -4.26 9.35
N VAL A 45 -6.20 -5.56 9.47
CA VAL A 45 -5.14 -6.24 8.70
C VAL A 45 -5.42 -6.14 7.20
N LEU A 46 -6.67 -6.37 6.77
CA LEU A 46 -7.05 -6.29 5.36
C LEU A 46 -6.88 -4.87 4.81
N ALA A 47 -7.33 -3.86 5.56
CA ALA A 47 -7.16 -2.45 5.22
C ALA A 47 -5.68 -2.08 5.08
N MET A 48 -4.86 -2.52 6.03
CA MET A 48 -3.41 -2.30 6.01
C MET A 48 -2.73 -2.91 4.79
N VAL A 49 -3.02 -4.18 4.48
CA VAL A 49 -2.47 -4.86 3.31
C VAL A 49 -2.90 -4.15 2.03
N GLY A 50 -4.18 -3.76 1.92
CA GLY A 50 -4.70 -3.01 0.78
C GLY A 50 -4.01 -1.66 0.59
N ALA A 51 -3.99 -0.82 1.63
CA ALA A 51 -3.37 0.51 1.58
C ALA A 51 -1.88 0.45 1.25
N ARG A 52 -1.14 -0.48 1.89
CA ARG A 52 0.30 -0.63 1.71
C ARG A 52 0.65 -1.13 0.30
N THR A 53 -0.13 -2.07 -0.22
CA THR A 53 0.00 -2.58 -1.59
C THR A 53 -0.30 -1.51 -2.63
N CYS A 54 -1.38 -0.75 -2.42
CA CYS A 54 -1.76 0.38 -3.27
C CYS A 54 -0.65 1.44 -3.33
N ALA A 55 -0.19 1.90 -2.16
CA ALA A 55 0.85 2.93 -2.07
C ALA A 55 2.18 2.48 -2.71
N MET A 56 2.64 1.26 -2.45
CA MET A 56 3.88 0.76 -3.07
C MET A 56 3.73 0.50 -4.57
N GLY A 57 2.59 -0.01 -5.02
CA GLY A 57 2.30 -0.19 -6.44
C GLY A 57 2.33 1.15 -7.18
N PHE A 58 1.63 2.15 -6.65
CA PHE A 58 1.61 3.49 -7.21
C PHE A 58 2.99 4.13 -7.25
N ASN A 59 3.73 4.06 -6.14
CA ASN A 59 5.10 4.58 -6.05
C ASN A 59 6.00 4.00 -7.14
N ARG A 60 5.94 2.68 -7.40
CA ARG A 60 6.74 2.03 -8.47
C ARG A 60 6.27 2.39 -9.89
N ILE A 61 4.98 2.64 -10.09
CA ILE A 61 4.45 3.10 -11.38
C ILE A 61 4.95 4.51 -11.70
N VAL A 62 4.83 5.41 -10.72
CA VAL A 62 5.21 6.83 -10.83
C VAL A 62 6.72 6.97 -10.99
N ASP A 63 7.51 6.22 -10.22
CA ASP A 63 8.96 6.28 -10.25
C ASP A 63 9.59 5.45 -11.39
N ARG A 64 8.81 4.74 -12.23
CA ARG A 64 9.33 3.79 -13.24
C ARG A 64 10.45 4.36 -14.12
N ARG A 65 10.32 5.62 -14.56
CA ARG A 65 11.27 6.26 -15.48
C ARG A 65 12.57 6.62 -14.76
N PHE A 66 12.45 7.08 -13.52
CA PHE A 66 13.58 7.40 -12.65
C PHE A 66 14.28 6.13 -12.17
N ASP A 67 13.51 5.09 -11.82
CA ASP A 67 14.02 3.78 -11.42
C ASP A 67 14.79 3.11 -12.55
N ALA A 68 14.38 3.28 -13.82
CA ALA A 68 15.07 2.76 -15.00
C ALA A 68 16.41 3.47 -15.29
N ALA A 69 16.51 4.76 -14.95
CA ALA A 69 17.73 5.55 -15.11
C ALA A 69 18.77 5.30 -14.01
N ASN A 70 18.35 4.76 -12.86
CA ASN A 70 19.24 4.53 -11.72
C ASN A 70 19.83 3.10 -11.74
N PRO A 71 21.17 2.94 -11.78
CA PRO A 71 21.84 1.63 -11.81
C PRO A 71 21.41 0.68 -10.69
N ARG A 72 21.05 1.21 -9.52
CA ARG A 72 20.64 0.42 -8.35
C ARG A 72 19.22 -0.15 -8.46
N THR A 73 18.34 0.46 -9.25
CA THR A 73 16.90 0.13 -9.32
C THR A 73 16.45 -0.35 -10.70
N LYS A 74 17.37 -0.36 -11.67
CA LYS A 74 17.14 -0.78 -13.05
C LYS A 74 16.58 -2.21 -13.18
N ASN A 75 16.90 -3.10 -12.24
CA ASN A 75 16.42 -4.50 -12.22
C ASN A 75 15.05 -4.69 -11.53
N ARG A 76 14.35 -3.62 -11.15
CA ARG A 76 13.00 -3.75 -10.58
C ARG A 76 12.02 -4.27 -11.63
N ALA A 77 11.00 -5.01 -11.19
CA ALA A 77 10.06 -5.72 -12.06
C ALA A 77 9.33 -4.85 -13.11
N ILE A 78 9.06 -3.57 -12.80
CA ILE A 78 8.41 -2.63 -13.74
C ILE A 78 9.43 -2.09 -14.76
N PRO A 79 10.59 -1.51 -14.37
CA PRO A 79 11.65 -1.13 -15.31
C PRO A 79 12.21 -2.28 -16.16
N ALA A 80 12.27 -3.49 -15.60
CA ALA A 80 12.76 -4.69 -16.28
C ALA A 80 11.72 -5.34 -17.22
N GLY A 81 10.51 -4.78 -17.33
CA GLY A 81 9.44 -5.30 -18.20
C GLY A 81 8.83 -6.63 -17.75
N ALA A 82 9.14 -7.12 -16.55
CA ALA A 82 8.64 -8.38 -16.02
C ALA A 82 7.14 -8.31 -15.64
N VAL A 83 6.62 -7.11 -15.39
CA VAL A 83 5.21 -6.82 -15.10
C VAL A 83 4.74 -5.68 -16.00
N SER A 84 3.62 -5.86 -16.68
CA SER A 84 3.05 -4.82 -17.52
C SER A 84 2.52 -3.64 -16.70
N LEU A 85 2.50 -2.46 -17.32
CA LEU A 85 1.94 -1.28 -16.68
C LEU A 85 0.44 -1.46 -16.35
N ALA A 86 -0.29 -2.16 -17.21
CA ALA A 86 -1.71 -2.47 -17.02
C ALA A 86 -1.92 -3.39 -15.80
N GLU A 87 -1.13 -4.45 -15.65
CA GLU A 87 -1.16 -5.33 -14.47
C GLU A 87 -0.83 -4.55 -13.18
N SER A 88 0.13 -3.62 -13.25
CA SER A 88 0.52 -2.79 -12.10
C SER A 88 -0.62 -1.85 -11.68
N TRP A 89 -1.28 -1.20 -12.63
CA TRP A 89 -2.46 -0.37 -12.36
C TRP A 89 -3.64 -1.18 -11.84
N ALA A 90 -3.90 -2.35 -12.42
CA ALA A 90 -4.94 -3.26 -11.95
C ALA A 90 -4.68 -3.64 -10.48
N MET A 91 -3.45 -3.95 -10.10
CA MET A 91 -3.08 -4.24 -8.72
C MET A 91 -3.33 -3.04 -7.78
N VAL A 92 -2.99 -1.82 -8.21
CA VAL A 92 -3.23 -0.60 -7.42
C VAL A 92 -4.73 -0.37 -7.20
N ILE A 93 -5.53 -0.47 -8.26
CA ILE A 93 -6.99 -0.27 -8.20
C ILE A 93 -7.64 -1.34 -7.33
N LEU A 94 -7.29 -2.62 -7.52
CA LEU A 94 -7.82 -3.72 -6.73
C LEU A 94 -7.44 -3.59 -5.24
N SER A 95 -6.21 -3.19 -4.94
CA SER A 95 -5.75 -3.02 -3.57
C SER A 95 -6.36 -1.80 -2.89
N GLY A 96 -6.57 -0.71 -3.65
CA GLY A 96 -7.33 0.45 -3.20
C GLY A 96 -8.79 0.09 -2.91
N GLY A 97 -9.44 -0.66 -3.80
CA GLY A 97 -10.79 -1.18 -3.59
C GLY A 97 -10.89 -2.07 -2.35
N LEU A 98 -9.91 -2.95 -2.13
CA LEU A 98 -9.82 -3.78 -0.92
C LEU A 98 -9.72 -2.94 0.35
N PHE A 99 -8.93 -1.85 0.33
CA PHE A 99 -8.83 -0.91 1.45
C PHE A 99 -10.18 -0.24 1.74
N PHE A 100 -10.84 0.31 0.74
CA PHE A 100 -12.16 0.95 0.92
C PHE A 100 -13.23 -0.04 1.42
N LEU A 101 -13.21 -1.28 0.91
CA LEU A 101 -14.12 -2.33 1.34
C LEU A 101 -13.88 -2.69 2.81
N ALA A 102 -12.62 -2.82 3.24
CA ALA A 102 -12.28 -3.05 4.63
C ALA A 102 -12.74 -1.89 5.55
N CYS A 103 -12.56 -0.64 5.11
CA CYS A 103 -13.04 0.54 5.83
C CYS A 103 -14.57 0.60 5.93
N TYR A 104 -15.28 0.24 4.86
CA TYR A 104 -16.75 0.15 4.84
C TYR A 104 -17.27 -0.83 5.91
N PHE A 105 -16.64 -2.00 6.04
CA PHE A 105 -17.02 -2.99 7.04
C PHE A 105 -16.53 -2.68 8.46
N LEU A 106 -15.61 -1.74 8.63
CA LEU A 106 -15.13 -1.29 9.95
C LEU A 106 -16.13 -0.34 10.61
N ASN A 107 -16.34 0.83 9.99
CA ASN A 107 -17.33 1.82 10.43
C ASN A 107 -17.44 2.97 9.42
N PRO A 108 -18.55 3.75 9.44
CA PRO A 108 -18.76 4.87 8.53
C PRO A 108 -17.69 5.98 8.63
N MET A 109 -17.13 6.23 9.83
CA MET A 109 -16.09 7.24 10.02
C MET A 109 -14.77 6.84 9.35
N ALA A 110 -14.38 5.57 9.44
CA ALA A 110 -13.21 5.03 8.78
C ALA A 110 -13.34 5.16 7.25
N LEU A 111 -14.54 4.92 6.72
CA LEU A 111 -14.81 5.12 5.29
C LEU A 111 -14.76 6.60 4.89
N ALA A 112 -15.26 7.53 5.72
CA ALA A 112 -15.21 8.96 5.43
C ALA A 112 -13.77 9.49 5.38
N ILE A 113 -12.88 8.95 6.22
CA ILE A 113 -11.47 9.37 6.30
C ILE A 113 -10.57 8.60 5.30
N ALA A 114 -11.00 7.41 4.86
CA ALA A 114 -10.24 6.56 3.95
C ALA A 114 -9.73 7.27 2.68
N PRO A 115 -10.52 8.11 1.96
CA PRO A 115 -10.03 8.83 0.79
C PRO A 115 -8.85 9.75 1.11
N PHE A 116 -8.93 10.47 2.24
CA PHE A 116 -7.87 11.36 2.69
C PHE A 116 -6.61 10.58 3.07
N ALA A 117 -6.75 9.49 3.83
CA ALA A 117 -5.62 8.65 4.22
C ALA A 117 -4.91 8.04 3.00
N LEU A 118 -5.66 7.52 2.03
CA LEU A 118 -5.09 6.95 0.82
C LEU A 118 -4.43 8.03 -0.03
N ALA A 119 -5.09 9.18 -0.22
CA ALA A 119 -4.54 10.32 -0.96
C ALA A 119 -3.19 10.75 -0.39
N LEU A 120 -3.05 10.86 0.92
CA LEU A 120 -1.79 11.24 1.58
C LEU A 120 -0.65 10.26 1.24
N THR A 121 -0.92 8.95 1.24
CA THR A 121 0.09 7.95 0.85
C THR A 121 0.47 7.99 -0.63
N LEU A 122 -0.47 8.34 -1.50
CA LEU A 122 -0.21 8.49 -2.94
C LEU A 122 0.56 9.78 -3.23
N ILE A 123 0.17 10.89 -2.61
CA ILE A 123 0.83 12.19 -2.72
C ILE A 123 2.28 12.11 -2.25
N TYR A 124 2.57 11.40 -1.15
CA TYR A 124 3.94 11.13 -0.70
C TYR A 124 4.84 10.54 -1.81
N SER A 125 4.29 9.74 -2.72
CA SER A 125 5.10 9.20 -3.82
C SER A 125 5.52 10.29 -4.81
N LEU A 126 4.75 11.38 -4.90
CA LEU A 126 4.99 12.52 -5.77
C LEU A 126 5.82 13.62 -5.10
N THR A 127 5.80 13.73 -3.77
CA THR A 127 6.49 14.81 -3.04
C THR A 127 7.99 14.83 -3.33
N LYS A 128 8.61 13.66 -3.64
CA LYS A 128 10.04 13.54 -4.01
C LYS A 128 10.46 14.42 -5.19
N ARG A 129 9.49 14.92 -5.97
CA ARG A 129 9.72 15.79 -7.13
C ARG A 129 9.67 17.27 -6.80
N PHE A 130 9.04 17.64 -5.69
CA PHE A 130 8.68 19.03 -5.40
C PHE A 130 9.29 19.56 -4.09
N THR A 131 9.67 18.69 -3.16
CA THR A 131 10.16 19.13 -1.86
C THR A 131 11.24 18.19 -1.31
N TRP A 132 12.21 18.74 -0.58
CA TRP A 132 13.15 17.96 0.23
C TRP A 132 12.51 17.44 1.52
N LEU A 133 11.33 17.96 1.91
CA LEU A 133 10.60 17.58 3.13
C LEU A 133 9.83 16.26 2.99
N CYS A 134 10.17 15.42 2.01
CA CYS A 134 9.49 14.14 1.80
C CYS A 134 9.66 13.17 2.97
N HIS A 135 10.60 13.43 3.87
CA HIS A 135 10.91 12.56 5.00
C HIS A 135 10.15 12.93 6.28
N LEU A 136 9.42 14.06 6.30
CA LEU A 136 8.45 14.38 7.36
C LEU A 136 7.20 13.50 7.23
#